data_AF-A0A922YXK1-F1
#
_entry.id   AF-A0A922YXK1-F1
#
_cell.length_a   1.000
_cell.length_b   1.000
_cell.length_c   1.000
_cell.angle_alpha   90.00
_cell.angle_beta   90.00
_cell.angle_gamma   90.00
#
_symmetry.space_group_name_H-M   'P 1'
#
loop_
_entity.id
_entity.type
_entity.pdbx_description
1 polymer ?
#
loop_
_entity_poly.entity_id
_entity_poly.type
_entity_poly.pdbx_seq_one_letter_code
_entity_poly.pdbx_strand_id
1 'polypeptide(L)' 'TNLPAQRLRLKIENAKTPRELWMLRNDIYQVISQQHDQGTAADRINGLVRVFEGWLDPKQINHIK' A
#
# COMPACT_ATOMS: atom_id res chain seq x y z
N THR A 1 2.18 10.02 18.39
CA THR A 1 1.48 8.86 17.77
C THR A 1 0.92 9.31 16.42
N ASN A 2 1.35 8.71 15.30
CA ASN A 2 0.91 9.12 13.96
C ASN A 2 -0.52 8.61 13.68
N LEU A 3 -1.51 9.50 13.81
CA LEU A 3 -2.95 9.21 13.61
C LEU A 3 -3.26 8.60 12.23
N PRO A 4 -2.73 9.15 11.11
CA PRO A 4 -2.83 8.51 9.79
C PRO A 4 -2.34 7.07 9.77
N ALA A 5 -1.19 6.78 10.38
CA ALA A 5 -0.64 5.42 10.44
C ALA A 5 -1.52 4.46 11.24
N GLN A 6 -2.11 4.90 12.35
CA GLN A 6 -3.04 4.08 13.14
C GLN A 6 -4.33 3.78 12.39
N ARG A 7 -4.91 4.78 11.72
CA ARG A 7 -6.10 4.59 10.88
C ARG A 7 -5.82 3.62 9.74
N LEU A 8 -4.66 3.75 9.11
CA LEU A 8 -4.22 2.84 8.05
C LEU A 8 -4.08 1.41 8.58
N ARG A 9 -3.47 1.22 9.75
CA ARG A 9 -3.36 -0.09 10.39
C ARG A 9 -4.72 -0.74 10.58
N LEU A 10 -5.71 -0.01 11.10
CA LEU A 10 -7.07 -0.52 11.26
C LEU A 10 -7.72 -0.90 9.91
N LYS A 11 -7.49 -0.13 8.84
CA LYS A 11 -7.98 -0.48 7.50
C LYS A 11 -7.34 -1.78 6.99
N ILE A 12 -6.04 -1.96 7.21
CA ILE A 12 -5.32 -3.19 6.83
C ILE A 12 -5.88 -4.39 7.58
N GLU A 13 -6.06 -4.28 8.91
CA GLU A 13 -6.60 -5.37 9.75
C GLU A 13 -8.05 -5.75 9.38
N ASN A 14 -8.82 -4.79 8.84
CA ASN A 14 -10.21 -5.03 8.45
C ASN A 14 -10.40 -5.49 6.99
N ALA A 15 -9.41 -5.35 6.12
CA ALA A 15 -9.50 -5.81 4.74
C ALA A 15 -9.68 -7.34 4.68
N LYS A 16 -10.63 -7.79 3.88
CA LYS A 16 -11.01 -9.20 3.72
C LYS A 16 -10.59 -9.77 2.37
N THR A 17 -10.22 -8.92 1.42
CA THR A 17 -9.79 -9.34 0.10
C THR A 17 -8.43 -8.74 -0.27
N PRO A 18 -7.64 -9.42 -1.13
CA PRO A 18 -6.41 -8.85 -1.69
C PRO A 18 -6.67 -7.51 -2.39
N ARG A 19 -7.84 -7.34 -3.02
CA ARG A 19 -8.21 -6.11 -3.71
C ARG A 19 -8.35 -4.94 -2.73
N GLU A 20 -9.02 -5.15 -1.60
CA GLU A 20 -9.16 -4.13 -0.56
C GLU A 20 -7.79 -3.73 0.00
N LEU A 21 -6.90 -4.69 0.26
CA LEU A 21 -5.53 -4.40 0.69
C LEU A 21 -4.77 -3.57 -0.36
N TRP A 22 -4.87 -3.94 -1.64
CA TRP A 22 -4.18 -3.22 -2.71
C TRP A 22 -4.72 -1.80 -2.94
N MET A 23 -5.99 -1.55 -2.65
CA MET A 23 -6.55 -0.19 -2.67
C MET A 23 -5.94 0.72 -1.61
N LEU A 24 -5.43 0.16 -0.50
CA LEU A 24 -4.76 0.92 0.55
C LEU A 24 -3.33 1.35 0.19
N ARG A 25 -2.76 0.88 -0.93
CA ARG A 25 -1.37 1.19 -1.32
C ARG A 25 -1.06 2.69 -1.40
N ASN A 26 -2.04 3.51 -1.80
CA ASN A 26 -1.87 4.96 -1.87
C ASN A 26 -1.82 5.59 -0.47
N ASP A 27 -2.66 5.13 0.45
CA ASP A 27 -2.62 5.57 1.86
C ASP A 27 -1.30 5.13 2.51
N ILE A 28 -0.83 3.90 2.23
CA ILE A 28 0.47 3.40 2.67
C ILE A 28 1.60 4.27 2.12
N TYR A 29 1.57 4.58 0.82
CA TYR A 29 2.56 5.45 0.18
C TYR A 29 2.64 6.80 0.90
N GLN A 30 1.49 7.46 1.11
CA GLN A 30 1.42 8.77 1.76
C GLN A 30 1.95 8.74 3.19
N VAL A 31 1.60 7.72 3.97
CA VAL A 31 2.07 7.58 5.36
C VAL A 31 3.59 7.37 5.39
N ILE A 32 4.14 6.55 4.49
CA ILE A 32 5.59 6.32 4.42
C ILE A 32 6.31 7.58 3.94
N SER A 33 5.81 8.24 2.90
CA SER A 33 6.45 9.43 2.33
C SER A 33 6.46 10.61 3.30
N GLN A 34 5.45 10.72 4.17
CA GLN A 34 5.40 11.75 5.22
C GLN A 34 6.37 11.50 6.38
N GLN A 35 6.77 10.24 6.60
CA GLN A 35 7.70 9.86 7.69
C GLN A 35 9.14 9.69 7.21
N HIS A 36 9.32 9.36 5.94
CA HIS A 36 10.60 9.14 5.28
C HIS A 36 10.68 10.08 4.08
N ASP A 37 10.59 9.52 2.87
CA ASP A 37 10.64 10.23 1.61
C ASP A 37 9.86 9.44 0.55
N GLN A 38 9.66 10.07 -0.62
CA GLN A 38 8.92 9.49 -1.73
C GLN A 38 9.59 8.27 -2.37
N GLY A 39 10.93 8.22 -2.40
CA GLY A 39 11.69 7.09 -2.95
C GLY A 39 11.51 5.84 -2.10
N THR A 40 11.69 5.97 -0.78
CA THR A 40 11.44 4.91 0.19
C THR A 40 10.00 4.40 0.11
N ALA A 41 9.02 5.29 -0.09
CA ALA A 41 7.63 4.91 -0.26
C ALA A 41 7.38 4.14 -1.57
N ALA A 42 7.94 4.62 -2.69
CA ALA A 42 7.82 3.97 -3.99
C ALA A 42 8.42 2.56 -3.96
N ASP A 43 9.64 2.41 -3.43
CA ASP A 43 10.33 1.12 -3.35
C ASP A 43 9.54 0.09 -2.54
N ARG A 44 8.97 0.51 -1.41
CA ARG A 44 8.16 -0.37 -0.56
C ARG A 44 6.87 -0.79 -1.23
N ILE A 45 6.14 0.13 -1.88
CA ILE A 45 4.90 -0.22 -2.58
C ILE A 45 5.18 -1.08 -3.80
N ASN A 46 6.21 -0.75 -4.57
CA ASN A 46 6.61 -1.53 -5.74
C ASN A 46 7.11 -2.93 -5.34
N GLY A 47 7.75 -3.08 -4.17
CA GLY A 47 8.08 -4.39 -3.60
C GLY A 47 6.87 -5.27 -3.28
N LEU A 48 5.69 -4.68 -3.03
CA LEU A 48 4.46 -5.43 -2.79
C LEU A 48 3.83 -5.99 -4.07
N VAL A 49 4.17 -5.47 -5.25
CA VAL A 49 3.60 -5.90 -6.55
C VAL A 49 3.62 -7.43 -6.69
N ARG A 50 4.78 -8.04 -6.43
CA ARG A 50 4.97 -9.50 -6.52
C ARG A 50 4.12 -10.30 -5.55
N VAL A 51 3.72 -9.72 -4.42
CA VAL A 51 2.85 -10.37 -3.43
C VAL A 51 1.41 -10.44 -3.94
N PHE A 52 0.99 -9.47 -4.77
CA PHE A 52 -0.36 -9.40 -5.33
C PHE A 52 -0.48 -10.04 -6.71
N GLU A 53 0.63 -10.42 -7.35
CA GLU A 53 0.63 -11.20 -8.58
C GLU A 53 -0.14 -12.52 -8.37
N GLY A 54 -1.05 -12.85 -9.30
CA GLY A 54 -1.91 -14.02 -9.20
C GLY A 54 -3.13 -13.87 -8.29
N TRP A 55 -3.16 -12.86 -7.41
CA TRP A 55 -4.34 -12.52 -6.58
C TRP A 55 -5.23 -11.47 -7.22
N LEU A 56 -4.64 -10.58 -8.02
CA LEU A 56 -5.32 -9.50 -8.73
C LEU A 56 -5.11 -9.64 -10.24
N ASP A 57 -6.03 -9.05 -11.02
CA ASP A 57 -5.81 -8.89 -12.46
C ASP A 57 -4.55 -8.02 -12.66
N PRO A 58 -3.60 -8.41 -13.54
CA PRO A 58 -2.41 -7.61 -13.83
C PRO A 58 -2.71 -6.14 -14.15
N LYS A 59 -3.87 -5.81 -14.73
CA LYS A 59 -4.30 -4.43 -15.01
C LYS A 59 -4.59 -3.61 -13.77
N GLN A 60 -4.82 -4.26 -12.62
CA GLN A 60 -5.05 -3.62 -11.34
C GLN A 60 -3.75 -3.34 -10.59
N ILE A 61 -2.68 -4.09 -10.91
CA ILE A 61 -1.38 -3.98 -10.25
C ILE A 61 -0.52 -2.99 -11.02
N ASN A 62 -0.32 -1.80 -10.44
CA ASN A 62 0.45 -0.73 -11.05
C ASN A 62 1.64 -0.35 -10.16
N HIS A 63 2.77 -0.06 -10.79
CA HIS A 63 3.92 0.54 -10.13
C HIS A 63 3.67 2.03 -9.91
N ILE A 64 4.11 2.54 -8.77
CA ILE A 64 4.14 3.97 -8.51
C ILE A 64 5.40 4.53 -9.18
N LYS A 65 5.22 5.63 -9.93
CA LYS A 65 6.29 6.37 -10.61
C LYS A 65 7.00 7.31 -9.66
#